data_AF-A0ABD4WIX2-F1
#
_entry.id   AF-A0ABD4WIX2-F1
#
_cell.length_a   1.000
_cell.length_b   1.000
_cell.length_c   1.000
_cell.angle_alpha   90.00
_cell.angle_beta   90.00
_cell.angle_gamma   90.00
#
_symmetry.space_group_name_H-M   'P 1'
#
loop_
_entity.id
_entity.type
_entity.pdbx_description
1 polymer ?
#
loop_
_entity_poly.entity_id
_entity_poly.type
_entity_poly.pdbx_seq_one_letter_code
_entity_poly.pdbx_strand_id
1 'polypeptide(L)'
;MKTKTIVTAMLLATAYVLLVNLMFLSGFGKDEMVKVGWYSEFGGNSTTTLYPLYVWLNFPYTVCFYFFTTLFFAKVKVHVNKWLGETAFVLWCVSLVPILVNTVYDLYMVSSFDGDEMYRSLENYWETEGKSDYPFMWLLLSSRVGNNRNWMNDLNYYGNWALWAAFLAFAIVFALLFKKDKVLGIAGATVMVVSILLNMFPLPCGYIAIDLCWIALCAAVLWRLRQSSFDKPFVLP
;
A
#
# COMPACT_ATOMS: atom_id res chain seq x y z
N MET A 1 20.85 0.04 9.06
CA MET A 1 20.51 -1.36 8.73
C MET A 1 21.20 -1.76 7.44
N LYS A 2 21.72 -3.00 7.32
CA LYS A 2 22.41 -3.48 6.11
C LYS A 2 21.40 -3.74 5.00
N THR A 3 21.77 -3.49 3.74
CA THR A 3 20.87 -3.68 2.59
C THR A 3 20.33 -5.10 2.50
N LYS A 4 21.18 -6.11 2.79
CA LYS A 4 20.76 -7.52 2.87
C LYS A 4 19.57 -7.72 3.81
N THR A 5 19.62 -7.18 5.02
CA THR A 5 18.56 -7.36 6.02
C THR A 5 17.26 -6.68 5.58
N ILE A 6 17.36 -5.47 5.02
CA ILE A 6 16.19 -4.73 4.51
C ILE A 6 15.49 -5.53 3.42
N VAL A 7 16.25 -6.00 2.42
CA VAL A 7 15.70 -6.71 1.26
C VAL A 7 15.18 -8.09 1.64
N THR A 8 15.82 -8.79 2.59
CA THR A 8 15.28 -10.05 3.12
C THR A 8 13.93 -9.82 3.82
N ALA A 9 13.80 -8.75 4.61
CA ALA A 9 12.54 -8.44 5.26
C ALA A 9 11.44 -8.05 4.24
N MET A 10 11.78 -7.28 3.20
CA MET A 10 10.86 -6.99 2.08
C MET A 10 10.40 -8.28 1.39
N LEU A 11 11.32 -9.20 1.10
CA LEU A 11 11.02 -10.48 0.45
C LEU A 11 10.04 -11.30 1.30
N LEU A 12 10.28 -11.40 2.61
CA LEU A 12 9.42 -12.13 3.53
C LEU A 12 8.04 -11.49 3.63
N ALA A 13 7.96 -10.16 3.75
CA ALA A 13 6.70 -9.44 3.79
C ALA A 13 5.90 -9.63 2.49
N THR A 14 6.57 -9.56 1.33
CA THR A 14 5.91 -9.74 0.03
C THR A 14 5.47 -11.20 -0.20
N ALA A 15 6.28 -12.18 0.22
CA ALA A 15 5.89 -13.59 0.16
C ALA A 15 4.70 -13.89 1.08
N TYR A 16 4.67 -13.25 2.26
CA TYR A 16 3.55 -13.35 3.19
C TYR A 16 2.27 -12.77 2.61
N VAL A 17 2.29 -11.55 2.05
CA VAL A 17 1.06 -10.98 1.46
C VAL A 17 0.59 -11.78 0.26
N LEU A 18 1.50 -12.34 -0.54
CA LEU A 18 1.13 -13.22 -1.64
C LEU A 18 0.33 -14.43 -1.12
N LEU A 19 0.75 -15.04 -0.01
CA LEU A 19 0.00 -16.12 0.63
C LEU A 19 -1.38 -15.64 1.11
N VAL A 20 -1.45 -14.51 1.80
CA VAL A 20 -2.71 -13.93 2.30
C VAL A 20 -3.67 -13.63 1.14
N ASN A 21 -3.16 -13.06 0.05
CA ASN A 21 -3.89 -12.77 -1.17
C ASN A 21 -4.43 -14.05 -1.85
N LEU A 22 -3.64 -15.12 -1.88
CA LEU A 22 -4.07 -16.43 -2.40
C LEU A 22 -5.15 -17.08 -1.51
N MET A 23 -5.03 -16.98 -0.18
CA MET A 23 -6.05 -17.43 0.76
C MET A 23 -7.36 -16.65 0.56
N PHE A 24 -7.28 -15.33 0.41
CA PHE A 24 -8.47 -14.51 0.16
C PHE A 24 -9.15 -14.88 -1.17
N LEU A 25 -8.37 -15.17 -2.22
CA LEU A 25 -8.90 -15.64 -3.50
C LEU A 25 -9.58 -17.01 -3.41
N SER A 26 -9.07 -17.92 -2.59
CA SER A 26 -9.71 -19.24 -2.39
C SER A 26 -11.02 -19.17 -1.60
N GLY A 27 -11.37 -17.99 -1.07
CA GLY A 27 -12.57 -17.77 -0.26
C GLY A 27 -12.35 -18.01 1.23
N PHE A 28 -11.11 -18.29 1.65
CA PHE A 28 -10.79 -18.50 3.06
C PHE A 28 -11.08 -17.24 3.89
N GLY A 29 -11.79 -17.40 5.01
CA GLY A 29 -12.06 -16.31 5.96
C GLY A 29 -13.02 -15.24 5.46
N LYS A 30 -13.90 -15.57 4.50
CA LYS A 30 -14.97 -14.69 4.01
C LYS A 30 -16.31 -14.87 4.75
N ASP A 31 -16.36 -15.78 5.72
CA ASP A 31 -17.57 -16.12 6.46
C ASP A 31 -17.97 -14.99 7.44
N GLU A 32 -16.97 -14.29 7.99
CA GLU A 32 -17.16 -13.11 8.83
C GLU A 32 -16.95 -11.85 7.99
N MET A 33 -17.92 -10.93 8.08
CA MET A 33 -17.85 -9.63 7.41
C MET A 33 -18.34 -8.54 8.34
N VAL A 34 -17.67 -7.41 8.29
CA VAL A 34 -18.06 -6.18 8.99
C VAL A 34 -18.64 -5.25 7.94
N LYS A 35 -19.88 -4.83 8.16
CA LYS A 35 -20.57 -3.88 7.27
C LYS A 35 -20.91 -2.64 8.04
N VAL A 36 -20.38 -1.50 7.62
CA VAL A 36 -20.69 -0.23 8.26
C VAL A 36 -21.12 0.78 7.21
N GLY A 37 -22.17 1.53 7.50
CA GLY A 37 -22.72 2.47 6.55
C GLY A 37 -23.90 3.27 7.08
N TRP A 38 -24.43 4.10 6.20
CA TRP A 38 -25.61 4.91 6.49
C TRP A 38 -26.63 4.86 5.36
N TYR A 39 -27.89 5.09 5.71
CA TYR A 39 -28.97 5.41 4.78
C TYR A 39 -29.62 6.73 5.19
N SER A 40 -30.06 7.51 4.21
CA SER A 40 -30.71 8.80 4.41
C SER A 40 -32.19 8.69 4.08
N GLU A 41 -32.99 9.42 4.84
CA GLU A 41 -34.43 9.61 4.59
C GLU A 41 -34.73 10.26 3.24
N PHE A 42 -33.74 10.97 2.68
CA PHE A 42 -33.83 11.69 1.40
C PHE A 42 -33.34 10.87 0.19
N GLY A 43 -33.08 9.57 0.35
CA GLY A 43 -32.82 8.66 -0.76
C GLY A 43 -31.34 8.43 -1.11
N GLY A 44 -30.42 8.56 -0.15
CA GLY A 44 -29.00 8.22 -0.31
C GLY A 44 -28.55 7.08 0.61
N ASN A 45 -27.48 6.38 0.25
CA ASN A 45 -26.80 5.46 1.15
C ASN A 45 -25.30 5.35 0.86
N SER A 46 -24.55 4.86 1.84
CA SER A 46 -23.17 4.45 1.66
C SER A 46 -22.87 3.28 2.58
N THR A 47 -22.22 2.25 2.05
CA THR A 47 -21.83 1.07 2.84
C THR A 47 -20.39 0.69 2.50
N THR A 48 -19.63 0.30 3.51
CA THR A 48 -18.31 -0.31 3.38
C THR A 48 -18.36 -1.68 4.02
N THR A 49 -17.88 -2.69 3.27
CA THR A 49 -17.79 -4.08 3.72
C THR A 49 -16.32 -4.46 3.83
N LEU A 50 -15.94 -5.00 4.98
CA LEU A 50 -14.61 -5.51 5.25
C LEU A 50 -14.67 -6.95 5.70
N TYR A 51 -13.58 -7.69 5.44
CA TYR A 51 -13.38 -9.05 5.93
C TYR A 51 -12.35 -8.99 7.07
N PRO A 52 -12.76 -9.13 8.34
CA PRO A 52 -11.89 -9.01 9.52
C PRO A 52 -10.57 -9.76 9.40
N LEU A 53 -10.66 -11.05 9.04
CA LEU A 53 -9.48 -11.91 8.94
C LEU A 53 -8.49 -11.37 7.90
N TYR A 54 -8.97 -10.88 6.76
CA TYR A 54 -8.10 -10.31 5.74
C TYR A 54 -7.44 -9.01 6.22
N VAL A 55 -8.17 -8.13 6.90
CA VAL A 55 -7.61 -6.89 7.47
C VAL A 55 -6.51 -7.20 8.47
N TRP A 56 -6.75 -8.14 9.40
CA TRP A 56 -5.76 -8.56 10.40
C TRP A 56 -4.53 -9.21 9.78
N LEU A 57 -4.71 -10.06 8.77
CA LEU A 57 -3.59 -10.69 8.07
C LEU A 57 -2.85 -9.69 7.16
N ASN A 58 -3.52 -8.69 6.61
CA ASN A 58 -2.85 -7.72 5.74
C ASN A 58 -2.06 -6.67 6.55
N PHE A 59 -2.45 -6.40 7.81
CA PHE A 59 -1.81 -5.37 8.63
C PHE A 59 -0.29 -5.56 8.83
N PRO A 60 0.22 -6.75 9.24
CA PRO A 60 1.66 -6.99 9.35
C PRO A 60 2.40 -6.75 8.04
N TYR A 61 1.78 -7.09 6.90
CA TYR A 61 2.34 -6.79 5.58
C TYR A 61 2.42 -5.29 5.36
N THR A 62 1.33 -4.55 5.53
CA THR A 62 1.30 -3.10 5.31
C THR A 62 2.38 -2.40 6.13
N VAL A 63 2.50 -2.72 7.42
CA VAL A 63 3.54 -2.13 8.26
C VAL A 63 4.95 -2.52 7.78
N CYS A 64 5.22 -3.82 7.61
CA CYS A 64 6.56 -4.30 7.29
C CYS A 64 7.01 -3.86 5.87
N PHE A 65 6.17 -4.08 4.87
CA PHE A 65 6.50 -3.82 3.47
C PHE A 65 6.78 -2.34 3.26
N TYR A 66 5.86 -1.43 3.62
CA TYR A 66 6.06 -0.01 3.36
C TYR A 66 7.24 0.54 4.17
N PHE A 67 7.48 0.06 5.40
CA PHE A 67 8.66 0.44 6.17
C PHE A 67 9.97 0.00 5.49
N PHE A 68 10.11 -1.29 5.16
CA PHE A 68 11.36 -1.78 4.56
C PHE A 68 11.56 -1.29 3.11
N THR A 69 10.50 -1.13 2.34
CA THR A 69 10.56 -0.50 1.00
C THR A 69 11.02 0.95 1.11
N THR A 70 10.56 1.69 2.12
CA THR A 70 11.06 3.05 2.38
C THR A 70 12.55 3.05 2.70
N LEU A 71 13.02 2.14 3.55
CA LEU A 71 14.45 2.01 3.85
C LEU A 71 15.27 1.62 2.62
N PHE A 72 14.73 0.76 1.76
CA PHE A 72 15.37 0.35 0.51
C PHE A 72 15.46 1.52 -0.46
N PHE A 73 14.39 2.27 -0.67
CA PHE A 73 14.38 3.47 -1.49
C PHE A 73 15.29 4.57 -0.95
N ALA A 74 15.40 4.72 0.38
CA ALA A 74 16.37 5.61 1.01
C ALA A 74 17.83 5.21 0.71
N LYS A 75 18.11 3.92 0.52
CA LYS A 75 19.43 3.44 0.06
C LYS A 75 19.64 3.72 -1.42
N VAL A 76 18.65 3.39 -2.25
CA VAL A 76 18.71 3.54 -3.71
C VAL A 76 18.90 5.01 -4.13
N LYS A 77 18.20 5.94 -3.48
CA LYS A 77 18.23 7.37 -3.86
C LYS A 77 19.63 8.00 -3.79
N VAL A 78 20.52 7.50 -2.93
CA VAL A 78 21.87 8.05 -2.70
C VAL A 78 22.79 7.86 -3.91
N HIS A 79 22.43 6.94 -4.81
CA HIS A 79 23.29 6.55 -5.93
C HIS A 79 23.03 7.32 -7.24
N VAL A 80 22.08 8.25 -7.24
CA VAL A 80 21.72 9.11 -8.38
C VAL A 80 21.88 10.58 -8.01
N ASN A 81 21.53 11.49 -8.93
CA ASN A 81 21.52 12.92 -8.66
C ASN A 81 20.65 13.22 -7.41
N LYS A 82 21.21 14.00 -6.47
CA LYS A 82 20.57 14.38 -5.21
C LYS A 82 19.14 14.89 -5.42
N TRP A 83 18.93 15.78 -6.38
CA TRP A 83 17.62 16.38 -6.61
C TRP A 83 16.59 15.34 -7.07
N LEU A 84 16.95 14.48 -8.03
CA LEU A 84 16.09 13.41 -8.53
C LEU A 84 15.78 12.37 -7.44
N GLY A 85 16.81 11.91 -6.73
CA GLY A 85 16.68 10.90 -5.67
C GLY A 85 15.84 11.39 -4.49
N GLU A 86 16.03 12.63 -4.04
CA GLU A 86 15.22 13.21 -2.97
C GLU A 86 13.78 13.43 -3.42
N THR A 87 13.54 13.90 -4.64
CA THR A 87 12.18 14.11 -5.16
C THR A 87 11.42 12.79 -5.24
N ALA A 88 12.03 11.73 -5.79
CA ALA A 88 11.43 10.40 -5.83
C ALA A 88 11.08 9.89 -4.42
N PHE A 89 11.98 10.10 -3.46
CA PHE A 89 11.78 9.67 -2.08
C PHE A 89 10.66 10.45 -1.37
N VAL A 90 10.56 11.76 -1.57
CA VAL A 90 9.49 12.59 -1.01
C VAL A 90 8.14 12.16 -1.59
N LEU A 91 8.04 11.94 -2.90
CA LEU A 91 6.82 11.44 -3.54
C LEU A 91 6.38 10.10 -2.96
N TRP A 92 7.32 9.19 -2.73
CA TRP A 92 7.05 7.92 -2.05
C TRP A 92 6.50 8.15 -0.63
N CYS A 93 7.15 8.97 0.18
CA CYS A 93 6.67 9.26 1.53
C CYS A 93 5.27 9.90 1.54
N VAL A 94 4.98 10.83 0.62
CA VAL A 94 3.64 11.42 0.47
C VAL A 94 2.61 10.35 0.09
N SER A 95 2.97 9.41 -0.78
CA SER A 95 2.07 8.32 -1.17
C SER A 95 1.73 7.34 -0.04
N LEU A 96 2.51 7.32 1.05
CA LEU A 96 2.23 6.47 2.21
C LEU A 96 1.11 7.01 3.10
N VAL A 97 0.87 8.33 3.09
CA VAL A 97 -0.16 8.97 3.91
C VAL A 97 -1.55 8.36 3.70
N PRO A 98 -2.12 8.31 2.48
CA PRO A 98 -3.41 7.68 2.24
C PRO A 98 -3.42 6.20 2.65
N ILE A 99 -2.34 5.46 2.40
CA ILE A 99 -2.23 4.04 2.71
C ILE A 99 -2.37 3.83 4.23
N LEU A 100 -1.60 4.58 5.02
CA LEU A 100 -1.66 4.53 6.48
C LEU A 100 -3.04 4.93 7.01
N VAL A 101 -3.63 5.99 6.45
CA VAL A 101 -4.96 6.45 6.85
C VAL A 101 -6.00 5.34 6.61
N ASN A 102 -6.04 4.74 5.41
CA ASN A 102 -6.97 3.64 5.13
C ASN A 102 -6.73 2.43 6.06
N THR A 103 -5.47 2.05 6.30
CA THR A 103 -5.15 0.94 7.22
C THR A 103 -5.64 1.19 8.64
N VAL A 104 -5.48 2.41 9.15
CA VAL A 104 -5.99 2.77 10.48
C VAL A 104 -7.52 2.68 10.51
N TYR A 105 -8.21 3.13 9.46
CA TYR A 105 -9.65 3.02 9.36
C TYR A 105 -10.15 1.58 9.27
N ASP A 106 -9.50 0.74 8.47
CA ASP A 106 -9.86 -0.68 8.34
C ASP A 106 -9.69 -1.40 9.69
N LEU A 107 -8.58 -1.16 10.39
CA LEU A 107 -8.35 -1.69 11.73
C LEU A 107 -9.37 -1.19 12.75
N TYR A 108 -9.69 0.11 12.72
CA TYR A 108 -10.67 0.70 13.61
C TYR A 108 -12.05 0.07 13.40
N MET A 109 -12.49 -0.10 12.15
CA MET A 109 -13.78 -0.73 11.84
C MET A 109 -13.82 -2.18 12.30
N VAL A 110 -12.80 -2.97 11.99
CA VAL A 110 -12.75 -4.39 12.37
C VAL A 110 -12.64 -4.59 13.88
N SER A 111 -11.94 -3.70 14.58
CA SER A 111 -11.83 -3.78 16.06
C SER A 111 -13.07 -3.29 16.79
N SER A 112 -13.83 -2.37 16.20
CA SER A 112 -15.01 -1.77 16.86
C SER A 112 -16.32 -2.50 16.56
N PHE A 113 -16.39 -3.26 15.47
CA PHE A 113 -17.63 -3.84 14.94
C PHE A 113 -17.49 -5.33 14.56
N ASP A 114 -16.72 -6.10 15.32
CA ASP A 114 -16.37 -7.49 14.99
C ASP A 114 -17.62 -8.37 14.75
N GLY A 115 -17.81 -8.85 13.52
CA GLY A 115 -18.98 -9.63 13.11
C GLY A 115 -20.31 -8.85 13.04
N ASP A 116 -20.30 -7.54 13.25
CA ASP A 116 -21.50 -6.70 13.33
C ASP A 116 -21.81 -5.98 12.01
N GLU A 117 -23.10 -5.82 11.73
CA GLU A 117 -23.62 -4.94 10.68
C GLU A 117 -24.14 -3.64 11.31
N MET A 118 -23.39 -2.55 11.11
CA MET A 118 -23.74 -1.22 11.57
C MET A 118 -24.17 -0.32 10.40
N TYR A 119 -25.33 -0.67 9.83
CA TYR A 119 -26.01 0.13 8.81
C TYR A 119 -27.18 0.90 9.43
N ARG A 120 -26.98 2.18 9.74
CA ARG A 120 -27.91 3.00 10.55
C ARG A 120 -28.35 4.27 9.82
N SER A 121 -29.43 4.91 10.26
CA SER A 121 -29.92 6.17 9.67
C SER A 121 -28.86 7.27 9.85
N LEU A 122 -28.63 8.04 8.79
CA LEU A 122 -27.70 9.16 8.80
C LEU A 122 -28.15 10.23 9.80
N GLU A 123 -29.38 10.70 9.63
CA GLU A 123 -29.96 11.82 10.37
C GLU A 123 -30.26 11.44 11.82
N ASN A 124 -30.79 10.23 12.05
CA ASN A 124 -31.27 9.83 13.38
C ASN A 124 -30.19 9.20 14.27
N TYR A 125 -29.10 8.68 13.69
CA TYR A 125 -28.04 8.01 14.45
C TYR A 125 -26.67 8.62 14.23
N TRP A 126 -26.19 8.66 12.98
CA TRP A 126 -24.80 9.08 12.71
C TRP A 126 -24.55 10.57 13.02
N GLU A 127 -25.53 11.43 12.76
CA GLU A 127 -25.47 12.87 13.08
C GLU A 127 -25.72 13.19 14.57
N THR A 128 -26.24 12.23 15.34
CA THR A 128 -26.60 12.37 16.75
C THR A 128 -25.65 11.54 17.64
N GLU A 129 -26.06 10.32 18.01
CA GLU A 129 -25.37 9.42 18.94
C GLU A 129 -24.07 8.88 18.34
N GLY A 130 -24.11 8.43 17.08
CA GLY A 130 -22.97 7.82 16.38
C GLY A 130 -21.76 8.74 16.24
N LYS A 131 -21.97 10.06 16.21
CA LYS A 131 -20.89 11.06 16.23
C LYS A 131 -20.11 11.06 17.55
N SER A 132 -20.80 10.82 18.67
CA SER A 132 -20.19 10.74 20.00
C SER A 132 -19.60 9.35 20.26
N ASP A 133 -20.35 8.30 19.92
CA ASP A 133 -19.98 6.92 20.21
C ASP A 133 -18.83 6.43 19.32
N TYR A 134 -18.82 6.84 18.05
CA TYR A 134 -17.85 6.41 17.05
C TYR A 134 -17.31 7.60 16.22
N PRO A 135 -16.56 8.53 16.84
CA PRO A 135 -16.16 9.79 16.21
C PRO A 135 -15.28 9.59 14.96
N PHE A 136 -14.42 8.56 14.95
CA PHE A 136 -13.62 8.23 13.77
C PHE A 136 -14.49 7.66 12.64
N MET A 137 -15.49 6.83 12.98
CA MET A 137 -16.42 6.32 11.98
C MET A 137 -17.26 7.45 11.39
N TRP A 138 -17.75 8.36 12.23
CA TRP A 138 -18.43 9.55 11.78
C TRP A 138 -17.56 10.38 10.83
N LEU A 139 -16.29 10.63 11.16
CA LEU A 139 -15.37 11.38 10.27
C LEU A 139 -15.18 10.71 8.90
N LEU A 140 -15.14 9.37 8.86
CA LEU A 140 -15.06 8.58 7.64
C LEU A 140 -16.36 8.67 6.83
N LEU A 141 -17.50 8.49 7.48
CA LEU A 141 -18.81 8.49 6.84
C LEU A 141 -19.23 9.89 6.40
N SER A 142 -18.90 10.93 7.18
CA SER A 142 -19.18 12.33 6.87
C SER A 142 -18.46 12.81 5.63
N SER A 143 -17.36 12.14 5.24
CA SER A 143 -16.72 12.37 3.94
C SER A 143 -17.66 12.02 2.77
N ARG A 144 -18.66 11.17 3.00
CA ARG A 144 -19.55 10.64 1.97
C ARG A 144 -20.96 11.24 2.01
N VAL A 145 -21.22 12.15 2.96
CA VAL A 145 -22.54 12.75 3.20
C VAL A 145 -22.69 14.06 2.40
N GLY A 146 -23.67 14.11 1.51
CA GLY A 146 -24.07 15.32 0.76
C GLY A 146 -23.08 15.78 -0.33
N ASN A 147 -23.14 17.07 -0.68
CA ASN A 147 -22.25 17.75 -1.65
C ASN A 147 -20.89 18.17 -1.02
N ASN A 148 -20.59 17.72 0.19
CA ASN A 148 -19.31 17.99 0.82
C ASN A 148 -18.21 17.26 0.06
N ARG A 149 -17.08 17.94 -0.17
CA ARG A 149 -15.90 17.35 -0.81
C ARG A 149 -15.54 16.08 -0.05
N ASN A 150 -15.60 14.94 -0.73
CA ASN A 150 -15.27 13.66 -0.13
C ASN A 150 -13.77 13.59 0.12
N TRP A 151 -13.35 14.17 1.24
CA TRP A 151 -11.94 14.39 1.57
C TRP A 151 -11.15 13.07 1.57
N MET A 152 -11.80 11.96 1.94
CA MET A 152 -11.17 10.64 1.89
C MET A 152 -10.95 10.19 0.44
N ASN A 153 -11.93 10.41 -0.44
CA ASN A 153 -11.76 10.16 -1.87
C ASN A 153 -10.72 11.08 -2.49
N ASP A 154 -10.69 12.37 -2.13
CA ASP A 154 -9.68 13.32 -2.59
C ASP A 154 -8.28 12.89 -2.10
N LEU A 155 -8.14 12.50 -0.84
CA LEU A 155 -6.90 12.00 -0.26
C LEU A 155 -6.40 10.75 -0.99
N ASN A 156 -7.30 9.79 -1.25
CA ASN A 156 -6.98 8.58 -2.00
C ASN A 156 -6.63 8.89 -3.46
N TYR A 157 -7.33 9.83 -4.08
CA TYR A 157 -7.06 10.29 -5.44
C TYR A 157 -5.67 10.91 -5.55
N TYR A 158 -5.37 11.94 -4.77
CA TYR A 158 -4.04 12.57 -4.75
C TYR A 158 -2.95 11.60 -4.31
N GLY A 159 -3.29 10.71 -3.38
CA GLY A 159 -2.46 9.60 -2.93
C GLY A 159 -2.01 8.68 -4.05
N ASN A 160 -2.95 8.22 -4.87
CA ASN A 160 -2.67 7.37 -6.03
C ASN A 160 -1.80 8.10 -7.07
N TRP A 161 -2.06 9.39 -7.32
CA TRP A 161 -1.21 10.21 -8.18
C TRP A 161 0.22 10.31 -7.64
N ALA A 162 0.38 10.54 -6.33
CA ALA A 162 1.69 10.58 -5.69
C ALA A 162 2.40 9.22 -5.78
N LEU A 163 1.67 8.10 -5.64
CA LEU A 163 2.21 6.75 -5.78
C LEU A 163 2.71 6.48 -7.21
N TRP A 164 1.91 6.84 -8.22
CA TRP A 164 2.31 6.71 -9.63
C TRP A 164 3.51 7.58 -9.96
N ALA A 165 3.52 8.83 -9.47
CA ALA A 165 4.65 9.73 -9.63
C ALA A 165 5.91 9.19 -8.93
N ALA A 166 5.77 8.59 -7.75
CA ALA A 166 6.87 7.95 -7.02
C ALA A 166 7.44 6.77 -7.82
N PHE A 167 6.61 5.86 -8.30
CA PHE A 167 7.08 4.74 -9.13
C PHE A 167 7.72 5.22 -10.43
N LEU A 168 7.17 6.24 -11.08
CA LEU A 168 7.76 6.79 -12.30
C LEU A 168 9.14 7.39 -12.00
N ALA A 169 9.26 8.17 -10.93
CA ALA A 169 10.53 8.74 -10.50
C ALA A 169 11.54 7.65 -10.15
N PHE A 170 11.15 6.61 -9.40
CA PHE A 170 12.02 5.49 -9.08
C PHE A 170 12.38 4.64 -10.30
N ALA A 171 11.50 4.52 -11.31
CA ALA A 171 11.83 3.84 -12.56
C ALA A 171 13.00 4.54 -13.26
N ILE A 172 13.00 5.88 -13.28
CA ILE A 172 14.11 6.69 -13.82
C ILE A 172 15.36 6.50 -12.95
N VAL A 173 15.24 6.52 -11.62
CA VAL A 173 16.36 6.28 -10.69
C VAL A 173 17.02 4.93 -10.97
N PHE A 174 16.23 3.85 -11.13
CA PHE A 174 16.75 2.53 -11.47
C PHE A 174 17.32 2.47 -12.89
N ALA A 175 16.71 3.12 -13.87
CA ALA A 175 17.27 3.21 -15.22
C ALA A 175 18.66 3.87 -15.23
N LEU A 176 18.86 4.91 -14.42
CA LEU A 176 20.18 5.55 -14.27
C LEU A 176 21.21 4.64 -13.57
N LEU A 177 20.76 3.73 -12.71
CA LEU A 177 21.62 2.72 -12.10
C LEU A 177 22.13 1.66 -13.08
N PHE A 178 21.56 1.55 -14.27
CA PHE A 178 21.99 0.58 -15.29
C PHE A 178 23.48 0.70 -15.63
N LYS A 179 24.04 1.91 -15.57
CA LYS A 179 25.47 2.16 -15.79
C LYS A 179 26.37 1.58 -14.69
N LYS A 180 25.83 1.40 -13.48
CA LYS A 180 26.56 0.91 -12.29
C LYS A 180 26.26 -0.57 -12.01
N ASP A 181 25.00 -0.96 -12.05
CA ASP A 181 24.54 -2.34 -11.95
C ASP A 181 23.38 -2.57 -12.92
N LYS A 182 23.69 -3.24 -14.03
CA LYS A 182 22.72 -3.57 -15.09
C LYS A 182 21.54 -4.41 -14.59
N VAL A 183 21.79 -5.38 -13.70
CA VAL A 183 20.75 -6.29 -13.21
C VAL A 183 19.81 -5.55 -12.28
N LEU A 184 20.37 -4.79 -11.33
CA LEU A 184 19.57 -3.96 -10.41
C LEU A 184 18.77 -2.89 -11.16
N GLY A 185 19.40 -2.23 -12.14
CA GLY A 185 18.75 -1.19 -12.94
C GLY A 185 17.58 -1.72 -13.76
N ILE A 186 17.76 -2.85 -14.47
CA ILE A 186 16.66 -3.48 -15.24
C ILE A 186 15.56 -3.98 -14.30
N ALA A 187 15.91 -4.78 -13.29
CA ALA A 187 14.92 -5.37 -12.39
C ALA A 187 14.11 -4.29 -11.68
N GLY A 188 14.78 -3.28 -11.11
CA GLY A 188 14.11 -2.19 -10.41
C GLY A 188 13.21 -1.38 -11.34
N ALA A 189 13.69 -0.96 -12.51
CA ALA A 189 12.89 -0.19 -13.45
C ALA A 189 11.67 -0.98 -13.94
N THR A 190 11.83 -2.26 -14.27
CA THR A 190 10.72 -3.13 -14.67
C THR A 190 9.66 -3.24 -13.59
N VAL A 191 10.04 -3.49 -12.33
CA VAL A 191 9.05 -3.60 -11.23
C VAL A 191 8.31 -2.28 -11.03
N MET A 192 8.98 -1.13 -11.12
CA MET A 192 8.29 0.16 -11.01
C MET A 192 7.29 0.37 -12.14
N VAL A 193 7.67 0.08 -13.40
CA VAL A 193 6.79 0.24 -14.57
C VAL A 193 5.60 -0.72 -14.50
N VAL A 194 5.83 -1.98 -14.15
CA VAL A 194 4.75 -2.96 -13.99
C VAL A 194 3.81 -2.55 -12.86
N SER A 195 4.36 -2.02 -11.74
CA SER A 195 3.54 -1.49 -10.65
C SER A 195 2.66 -0.33 -11.10
N ILE A 196 3.17 0.59 -11.93
CA ILE A 196 2.35 1.68 -12.51
C ILE A 196 1.22 1.09 -13.37
N LEU A 197 1.56 0.22 -14.33
CA LEU A 197 0.59 -0.34 -15.28
C LEU A 197 -0.55 -1.08 -14.57
N LEU A 198 -0.23 -1.90 -13.58
CA LEU A 198 -1.23 -2.68 -12.85
C LEU A 198 -2.02 -1.85 -11.83
N ASN A 199 -1.50 -0.72 -11.36
CA ASN A 199 -2.27 0.24 -10.56
C ASN A 199 -3.17 1.13 -11.43
N MET A 200 -2.78 1.45 -12.67
CA MET A 200 -3.60 2.23 -13.61
C MET A 200 -4.71 1.39 -14.25
N PHE A 201 -4.41 0.13 -14.56
CA PHE A 201 -5.34 -0.82 -15.16
C PHE A 201 -5.50 -2.00 -14.21
N PRO A 202 -6.41 -1.92 -13.23
CA PRO A 202 -6.64 -2.98 -12.26
C PRO A 202 -7.21 -4.21 -12.97
N LEU A 203 -6.31 -5.11 -13.37
CA LEU A 203 -6.66 -6.42 -13.91
C LEU A 203 -7.09 -7.34 -12.77
N PRO A 204 -7.95 -8.35 -13.05
CA PRO A 204 -8.21 -9.42 -12.10
C PRO A 204 -6.88 -10.03 -11.65
N CYS A 205 -6.66 -10.11 -10.33
CA CYS A 205 -5.41 -10.61 -9.73
C CYS A 205 -4.14 -9.79 -10.06
N GLY A 206 -4.26 -8.54 -10.53
CA GLY A 206 -3.10 -7.68 -10.82
C GLY A 206 -2.16 -7.48 -9.61
N TYR A 207 -2.71 -7.47 -8.39
CA TYR A 207 -1.92 -7.40 -7.15
C TYR A 207 -0.98 -8.60 -6.98
N ILE A 208 -1.36 -9.83 -7.40
CA ILE A 208 -0.46 -10.99 -7.37
C ILE A 208 0.74 -10.77 -8.29
N ALA A 209 0.50 -10.22 -9.48
CA ALA A 209 1.58 -9.93 -10.42
C ALA A 209 2.54 -8.86 -9.86
N ILE A 210 2.03 -7.86 -9.14
CA ILE A 210 2.84 -6.88 -8.40
C ILE A 210 3.68 -7.62 -7.34
N ASP A 211 3.07 -8.44 -6.49
CA ASP A 211 3.77 -9.19 -5.43
C ASP A 211 4.92 -10.04 -6.00
N LEU A 212 4.66 -10.78 -7.08
CA LEU A 212 5.66 -11.59 -7.77
C LEU A 212 6.80 -10.74 -8.36
N CYS A 213 6.50 -9.56 -8.90
CA CYS A 213 7.53 -8.63 -9.38
C CYS A 213 8.43 -8.15 -8.24
N TRP A 214 7.86 -7.78 -7.10
CA TRP A 214 8.62 -7.37 -5.92
C TRP A 214 9.47 -8.51 -5.34
N ILE A 215 8.95 -9.74 -5.32
CA ILE A 215 9.72 -10.95 -4.96
C ILE A 215 10.91 -11.12 -5.91
N ALA A 216 10.69 -11.00 -7.23
CA ALA A 216 11.76 -11.14 -8.22
C ALA A 216 12.84 -10.06 -8.06
N LEU A 217 12.45 -8.80 -7.78
CA LEU A 217 13.40 -7.73 -7.49
C LEU A 217 14.22 -8.03 -6.23
N CYS A 218 13.56 -8.44 -5.14
CA CYS A 218 14.26 -8.78 -3.90
C CYS A 218 15.23 -9.95 -4.10
N ALA A 219 14.82 -10.99 -4.83
CA ALA A 219 15.66 -12.12 -5.18
C ALA A 219 16.87 -11.70 -6.02
N ALA A 220 16.67 -10.84 -7.03
CA ALA A 220 17.76 -10.31 -7.86
C ALA A 220 18.77 -9.50 -7.03
N VAL A 221 18.29 -8.65 -6.11
CA VAL A 221 19.15 -7.86 -5.21
C VAL A 221 19.93 -8.77 -4.25
N LEU A 222 19.28 -9.76 -3.63
CA LEU A 222 19.95 -10.69 -2.71
C LEU A 222 20.97 -11.57 -3.44
N TRP A 223 20.65 -12.00 -4.66
CA TRP A 223 21.58 -12.73 -5.53
C TRP A 223 22.81 -11.88 -5.83
N ARG A 224 22.63 -10.60 -6.18
CA ARG A 224 23.75 -9.67 -6.42
C ARG A 224 24.60 -9.42 -5.18
N LEU A 225 23.98 -9.23 -4.01
CA LEU A 225 24.67 -9.11 -2.73
C LEU A 225 25.47 -10.35 -2.36
N ARG A 226 25.04 -11.55 -2.79
CA ARG A 226 25.79 -12.79 -2.60
C ARG A 226 26.97 -12.89 -3.57
N GLN A 227 26.82 -12.40 -4.79
CA GLN A 227 27.84 -12.43 -5.84
C GLN A 227 28.91 -11.34 -5.71
N SER A 228 28.68 -10.28 -4.93
CA SER A 228 29.67 -9.21 -4.75
C SER A 228 30.92 -9.72 -4.03
N SER A 229 31.92 -10.12 -4.80
CA SER A 229 33.30 -10.35 -4.36
C SER A 229 34.08 -9.03 -4.36
N PHE A 230 35.32 -9.05 -3.86
CA PHE A 230 36.25 -7.91 -3.85
C PHE A 230 36.40 -7.20 -5.21
N ASP A 231 36.16 -7.88 -6.34
CA ASP A 231 36.41 -7.35 -7.69
C ASP A 231 35.20 -6.63 -8.34
N LYS A 232 33.97 -6.82 -7.83
CA LYS A 232 32.75 -6.15 -8.34
C LYS A 232 31.84 -5.72 -7.18
N PRO A 233 32.13 -4.57 -6.55
CA PRO A 233 31.34 -4.09 -5.42
C PRO A 233 29.89 -3.81 -5.85
N PHE A 234 28.94 -4.37 -5.11
CA PHE A 234 27.52 -4.07 -5.30
C PHE A 234 27.24 -2.61 -4.90
N VAL A 235 26.35 -1.97 -5.65
CA VAL A 235 26.13 -0.52 -5.53
C VAL A 235 25.51 -0.15 -4.18
N LEU A 236 24.69 -1.03 -3.59
CA LEU A 236 24.01 -0.76 -2.31
C LEU A 236 24.71 -1.49 -1.14
N PRO A 237 25.43 -0.79 -0.24
CA PRO A 237 26.04 -1.39 0.96
C PRO A 237 25.02 -1.81 2.03
#